data_AF-A0AAT9FKT9-F1
#
_entry.id   AF-A0AAT9FKT9-F1
#
_cell.length_a   1.000
_cell.length_b   1.000
_cell.length_c   1.000
_cell.angle_alpha   90.00
_cell.angle_beta   90.00
_cell.angle_gamma   90.00
#
_symmetry.space_group_name_H-M   'P 1'
#
loop_
_entity.id
_entity.type
_entity.pdbx_description
1 polymer ?
#
loop_
_entity_poly.entity_id
_entity_poly.type
_entity_poly.pdbx_seq_one_letter_code
_entity_poly.pdbx_strand_id
1 'polypeptide(L)'
;MATSLKQLTDHNLLVAAFAAAQTNQHELAIKHFKEAVRRDPGDPFAYLEMGKCYHAIEYPDQSRACLEKVSGFAETDPSLLIPLAAAYQVARDYPRAIDAMRRAVHEPALQPVALIRQAELLELSNQLDDAEEVLDQVAEANRIPAYFSISAKLYRRRGEFDKARSILEELIAATDPTQSDFLASLQYELALIYDKLGDYSTAYKTLKDAKSHHMKSDAYKISERGRRGAVRILTGLCRKIEPETLSDWAGQQSAPTLHDRQPCFLLGHPRSGTTLIEQALDAHPDVVSADETSIFHNTAWMPVALDYGKQGESDLTNFLDSMSPNYVRKLRKNYRQHWLRAIGRKTRKNKVWLDKNPALTTRLGVIARLFPDARIIFALRDPRDVILSSFMQPVGINDWSINWLTLEETVDYYCFAMQMWLDIREKISNPWMEVRYEDVVGDFEGEARRVTSHLGLEWNPAQLDIQSHVRSKVVFSPTYSDVTQPIYQSSIKRWENYREQLAPFEEKLAPYVQQFGY
;
A
#
# COMPACT_ATOMS: atom_id res chain seq x y z
N MET A 1 -6.74 -28.11 16.27
CA MET A 1 -7.61 -28.12 17.47
C MET A 1 -7.22 -26.92 18.32
N ALA A 2 -8.16 -26.01 18.60
CA ALA A 2 -7.89 -24.82 19.39
C ALA A 2 -7.83 -25.19 20.88
N THR A 3 -6.62 -25.31 21.43
CA THR A 3 -6.40 -25.41 22.87
C THR A 3 -6.96 -24.14 23.52
N SER A 4 -7.75 -24.28 24.58
CA SER A 4 -8.29 -23.12 25.30
C SER A 4 -7.14 -22.23 25.77
N LEU A 5 -7.25 -20.92 25.53
CA LEU A 5 -6.29 -19.89 25.98
C LEU A 5 -5.93 -20.01 27.48
N LYS A 6 -6.84 -20.56 28.29
CA LYS A 6 -6.64 -20.78 29.73
C LYS A 6 -5.64 -21.90 30.06
N GLN A 7 -5.26 -22.74 29.09
CA GLN A 7 -4.39 -23.91 29.29
C GLN A 7 -2.96 -23.71 28.77
N LEU A 8 -2.65 -22.57 28.15
CA LEU A 8 -1.31 -22.25 27.65
C LEU A 8 -0.44 -21.69 28.78
N THR A 9 0.78 -22.20 28.90
CA THR A 9 1.87 -21.56 29.66
C THR A 9 2.29 -20.26 28.98
N ASP A 10 3.00 -19.37 29.70
CA ASP A 10 3.36 -18.05 29.16
C ASP A 10 4.27 -18.15 27.92
N HIS A 11 5.21 -19.10 27.93
CA HIS A 11 6.04 -19.41 26.76
C HIS A 11 5.19 -19.92 25.57
N ASN A 12 4.25 -20.84 25.80
CA ASN A 12 3.39 -21.35 24.73
C ASN A 12 2.42 -20.29 24.19
N LEU A 13 2.05 -19.31 25.02
CA LEU A 13 1.18 -18.20 24.63
C LEU A 13 1.90 -17.21 23.72
N LEU A 14 3.12 -16.80 24.06
CA LEU A 14 3.93 -15.92 23.20
C LEU A 14 4.27 -16.61 21.88
N VAL A 15 4.69 -17.88 21.90
CA VAL A 15 4.95 -18.65 20.67
C VAL A 15 3.70 -18.69 19.77
N ALA A 16 2.52 -18.92 20.35
CA ALA A 16 1.26 -18.87 19.60
C ALA A 16 0.95 -17.45 19.05
N ALA A 17 1.24 -16.40 19.81
CA ALA A 17 1.07 -15.02 19.38
C ALA A 17 1.98 -14.68 18.18
N PHE A 18 3.27 -15.04 18.28
CA PHE A 18 4.25 -14.86 17.22
C PHE A 18 3.90 -15.67 15.98
N ALA A 19 3.52 -16.93 16.12
CA ALA A 19 3.08 -17.77 15.00
C ALA A 19 1.85 -17.18 14.30
N ALA A 20 0.88 -16.66 15.07
CA ALA A 20 -0.29 -15.98 14.52
C ALA A 20 0.13 -14.69 13.78
N ALA A 21 1.04 -13.89 14.33
CA ALA A 21 1.53 -12.66 13.70
C ALA A 21 2.28 -12.96 12.39
N GLN A 22 3.18 -13.95 12.38
CA GLN A 22 3.94 -14.39 11.20
C GLN A 22 3.06 -14.98 10.10
N THR A 23 1.88 -15.51 10.44
CA THR A 23 0.89 -16.02 9.48
C THR A 23 -0.21 -15.01 9.15
N ASN A 24 0.03 -13.71 9.43
CA ASN A 24 -0.88 -12.59 9.18
C ASN A 24 -2.26 -12.71 9.87
N GLN A 25 -2.37 -13.53 10.91
CA GLN A 25 -3.56 -13.66 11.76
C GLN A 25 -3.52 -12.61 12.88
N HIS A 26 -3.41 -11.33 12.52
CA HIS A 26 -3.14 -10.24 13.46
C HIS A 26 -4.18 -10.09 14.57
N GLU A 27 -5.48 -10.31 14.29
CA GLU A 27 -6.51 -10.26 15.34
C GLU A 27 -6.33 -11.36 16.40
N LEU A 28 -5.94 -12.56 15.97
CA LEU A 28 -5.64 -13.68 16.85
C LEU A 28 -4.36 -13.41 17.63
N ALA A 29 -3.32 -12.91 16.96
CA ALA A 29 -2.06 -12.50 17.59
C ALA A 29 -2.31 -11.46 18.69
N ILE A 30 -3.11 -10.41 18.42
CA ILE A 30 -3.50 -9.39 19.40
C ILE A 30 -4.21 -10.01 20.60
N LYS A 31 -5.10 -10.99 20.38
CA LYS A 31 -5.77 -11.69 21.49
C LYS A 31 -4.77 -12.42 22.39
N HIS A 32 -3.76 -13.07 21.79
CA HIS A 32 -2.71 -13.76 22.52
C HIS A 32 -1.77 -12.78 23.24
N PHE A 33 -1.31 -11.72 22.56
CA PHE A 33 -0.46 -10.69 23.18
C PHE A 33 -1.16 -9.94 24.32
N LYS A 34 -2.46 -9.66 24.20
CA LYS A 34 -3.24 -9.08 25.31
C LYS A 34 -3.24 -9.96 26.55
N GLU A 35 -3.38 -11.27 26.38
CA GLU A 35 -3.34 -12.20 27.48
C GLU A 35 -1.92 -12.33 28.05
N ALA A 36 -0.88 -12.29 27.20
CA ALA A 36 0.51 -12.28 27.65
C ALA A 36 0.81 -11.05 28.50
N VAL A 37 0.46 -9.85 28.02
CA VAL A 37 0.59 -8.58 28.75
C VAL A 37 -0.23 -8.56 30.04
N ARG A 38 -1.39 -9.24 30.08
CA ARG A 38 -2.18 -9.36 31.32
C ARG A 38 -1.47 -10.17 32.40
N ARG A 39 -0.66 -11.16 32.01
CA ARG A 39 0.09 -12.04 32.93
C ARG A 39 1.44 -11.44 33.30
N ASP A 40 2.12 -10.83 32.35
CA ASP A 40 3.35 -10.09 32.55
C ASP A 40 3.23 -8.67 31.93
N PRO A 41 2.77 -7.69 32.72
CA PRO A 41 2.68 -6.30 32.27
C PRO A 41 4.04 -5.64 32.00
N GLY A 42 5.14 -6.30 32.36
CA GLY A 42 6.52 -5.82 32.20
C GLY A 42 7.22 -6.28 30.94
N ASP A 43 6.57 -7.07 30.07
CA ASP A 43 7.17 -7.56 28.82
C ASP A 43 7.10 -6.52 27.68
N PRO A 44 8.20 -5.81 27.35
CA PRO A 44 8.20 -4.80 26.29
C PRO A 44 7.99 -5.40 24.89
N PHE A 45 8.40 -6.65 24.66
CA PHE A 45 8.30 -7.29 23.35
C PHE A 45 6.85 -7.64 23.02
N ALA A 46 6.08 -8.08 24.02
CA ALA A 46 4.64 -8.32 23.82
C ALA A 46 3.89 -7.03 23.43
N TYR A 47 4.23 -5.88 24.04
CA TYR A 47 3.67 -4.59 23.61
C TYR A 47 4.13 -4.19 22.21
N LEU A 48 5.42 -4.35 21.90
CA LEU A 48 5.99 -4.00 20.59
C LEU A 48 5.27 -4.74 19.45
N GLU A 49 5.16 -6.06 19.58
CA GLU A 49 4.55 -6.91 18.55
C GLU A 49 3.03 -6.74 18.48
N MET A 50 2.37 -6.52 19.62
CA MET A 50 0.96 -6.12 19.65
C MET A 50 0.74 -4.78 18.94
N GLY A 51 1.65 -3.80 19.12
CA GLY A 51 1.63 -2.52 18.45
C GLY A 51 1.74 -2.66 16.92
N LYS A 52 2.65 -3.52 16.44
CA LYS A 52 2.78 -3.86 15.02
C LYS A 52 1.52 -4.53 14.47
N CYS A 53 0.94 -5.48 15.20
CA CYS A 53 -0.30 -6.13 14.80
C CYS A 53 -1.46 -5.15 14.74
N TYR A 54 -1.56 -4.22 15.69
CA TYR A 54 -2.58 -3.16 15.67
C TYR A 54 -2.44 -2.22 14.47
N HIS A 55 -1.20 -1.87 14.12
CA HIS A 55 -0.94 -1.10 12.91
C HIS A 55 -1.41 -1.87 11.66
N ALA A 56 -1.05 -3.15 11.53
CA ALA A 56 -1.42 -3.99 10.39
C ALA A 56 -2.93 -4.14 10.16
N ILE A 57 -3.76 -3.95 11.19
CA ILE A 57 -5.23 -3.99 11.08
C ILE A 57 -5.89 -2.60 11.05
N GLU A 58 -5.12 -1.51 10.91
CA GLU A 58 -5.61 -0.11 10.84
C GLU A 58 -6.18 0.42 12.16
N TYR A 59 -5.53 0.09 13.30
CA TYR A 59 -5.91 0.53 14.65
C TYR A 59 -4.82 1.46 15.21
N PRO A 60 -4.70 2.70 14.70
CA PRO A 60 -3.57 3.59 15.00
C PRO A 60 -3.50 4.03 16.46
N ASP A 61 -4.63 4.28 17.12
CA ASP A 61 -4.67 4.68 18.52
C ASP A 61 -4.11 3.59 19.44
N GLN A 62 -4.53 2.34 19.22
CA GLN A 62 -4.06 1.18 19.99
C GLN A 62 -2.60 0.84 19.67
N SER A 63 -2.20 0.94 18.40
CA SER A 63 -0.81 0.78 18.01
C SER A 63 0.08 1.78 18.75
N ARG A 64 -0.28 3.07 18.71
CA ARG A 64 0.43 4.15 19.42
C ARG A 64 0.50 3.90 20.92
N ALA A 65 -0.61 3.54 21.56
CA ALA A 65 -0.62 3.26 22.99
C ALA A 65 0.33 2.12 23.37
N CYS A 66 0.47 1.09 22.52
CA CYS A 66 1.44 0.01 22.76
C CYS A 66 2.88 0.51 22.59
N LEU A 67 3.18 1.26 21.54
CA LEU A 67 4.54 1.78 21.29
C LEU A 67 4.97 2.82 22.34
N GLU A 68 4.04 3.62 22.88
CA GLU A 68 4.30 4.52 24.01
C GLU A 68 4.69 3.74 25.27
N LYS A 69 4.09 2.57 25.52
CA LYS A 69 4.53 1.69 26.61
C LYS A 69 5.95 1.18 26.41
N VAL A 70 6.29 0.76 25.18
CA VAL A 70 7.67 0.33 24.83
C VAL A 70 8.67 1.47 25.02
N SER A 71 8.31 2.70 24.65
CA SER A 71 9.17 3.87 24.86
C SER A 71 9.52 4.11 26.33
N GLY A 72 8.55 3.86 27.24
CA GLY A 72 8.80 3.93 28.69
C GLY A 72 9.78 2.85 29.17
N PHE A 73 9.68 1.61 28.69
CA PHE A 73 10.67 0.57 28.99
C PHE A 73 12.07 0.91 28.45
N ALA A 74 12.11 1.60 27.29
CA ALA A 74 13.36 2.03 26.67
C ALA A 74 14.10 3.14 27.43
N GLU A 75 13.51 3.72 28.49
CA GLU A 75 14.23 4.63 29.40
C GLU A 75 15.23 3.88 30.30
N THR A 76 14.93 2.62 30.64
CA THR A 76 15.78 1.78 31.48
C THR A 76 16.52 0.68 30.71
N ASP A 77 16.02 0.32 29.52
CA ASP A 77 16.64 -0.65 28.61
C ASP A 77 16.80 -0.06 27.20
N PRO A 78 17.94 0.58 26.91
CA PRO A 78 18.18 1.19 25.62
C PRO A 78 18.21 0.21 24.44
N SER A 79 18.33 -1.10 24.68
CA SER A 79 18.31 -2.11 23.59
C SER A 79 16.99 -2.12 22.82
N LEU A 80 15.91 -1.61 23.44
CA LEU A 80 14.59 -1.48 22.85
C LEU A 80 14.47 -0.33 21.83
N LEU A 81 15.42 0.61 21.80
CA LEU A 81 15.33 1.80 20.95
C LEU A 81 15.35 1.46 19.45
N ILE A 82 16.17 0.48 19.02
CA ILE A 82 16.23 0.03 17.62
C ILE A 82 14.92 -0.65 17.19
N PRO A 83 14.42 -1.69 17.90
CA PRO A 83 13.12 -2.28 17.59
C PRO A 83 11.95 -1.29 17.65
N LEU A 84 11.98 -0.34 18.59
CA LEU A 84 10.98 0.71 18.72
C LEU A 84 10.98 1.66 17.52
N ALA A 85 12.16 2.13 17.08
CA ALA A 85 12.27 2.95 15.89
C ALA A 85 11.78 2.21 14.64
N ALA A 86 12.10 0.92 14.50
CA ALA A 86 11.60 0.10 13.40
C ALA A 86 10.06 -0.01 13.43
N ALA A 87 9.45 -0.15 14.61
CA ALA A 87 7.99 -0.16 14.73
C ALA A 87 7.36 1.21 14.42
N TYR A 88 7.99 2.32 14.84
CA TYR A 88 7.57 3.66 14.45
C TYR A 88 7.73 3.90 12.94
N GLN A 89 8.80 3.40 12.32
CA GLN A 89 9.01 3.45 10.88
C GLN A 89 7.92 2.70 10.12
N VAL A 90 7.56 1.49 10.57
CA VAL A 90 6.42 0.72 10.00
C VAL A 90 5.12 1.52 10.14
N ALA A 91 4.89 2.12 11.31
CA ALA A 91 3.75 3.02 11.54
C ALA A 91 3.86 4.39 10.82
N ARG A 92 4.98 4.63 10.10
CA ARG A 92 5.38 5.87 9.44
C ARG A 92 5.39 7.11 10.34
N ASP A 93 5.64 6.91 11.62
CA ASP A 93 5.88 7.95 12.62
C ASP A 93 7.37 8.32 12.63
N TYR A 94 7.85 8.89 11.52
CA TYR A 94 9.27 9.24 11.35
C TYR A 94 9.82 10.13 12.46
N PRO A 95 9.09 11.15 12.98
CA PRO A 95 9.60 11.96 14.08
C PRO A 95 9.94 11.13 15.34
N ARG A 96 9.06 10.20 15.74
CA ARG A 96 9.34 9.31 16.88
C ARG A 96 10.39 8.26 16.57
N ALA A 97 10.46 7.76 15.33
CA ALA A 97 11.51 6.84 14.91
C ALA A 97 12.91 7.50 14.97
N ILE A 98 13.03 8.74 14.47
CA ILE A 98 14.26 9.54 14.50
C ILE A 98 14.64 9.87 15.95
N ASP A 99 13.68 10.24 16.80
CA ASP A 99 13.94 10.48 18.23
C ASP A 99 14.50 9.24 18.94
N ALA A 100 13.92 8.06 18.69
CA ALA A 100 14.41 6.81 19.24
C ALA A 100 15.85 6.52 18.79
N MET A 101 16.21 6.80 17.53
CA MET A 101 17.58 6.64 17.04
C MET A 101 18.53 7.68 17.61
N ARG A 102 18.12 8.94 17.74
CA ARG A 102 18.88 9.99 18.41
C ARG A 102 19.24 9.59 19.84
N ARG A 103 18.31 8.99 20.58
CA ARG A 103 18.57 8.43 21.92
C ARG A 103 19.59 7.28 21.85
N ALA A 104 19.46 6.37 20.88
CA ALA A 104 20.34 5.22 20.73
C ALA A 104 21.78 5.60 20.35
N VAL A 105 22.01 6.74 19.70
CA VAL A 105 23.35 7.26 19.36
C VAL A 105 24.20 7.55 20.61
N HIS A 106 23.57 7.82 21.75
CA HIS A 106 24.26 8.06 23.02
C HIS A 106 24.69 6.76 23.73
N GLU A 107 24.26 5.60 23.25
CA GLU A 107 24.66 4.30 23.79
C GLU A 107 25.82 3.73 22.97
N PRO A 108 27.05 3.59 23.53
CA PRO A 108 28.22 3.18 22.76
C PRO A 108 28.06 1.86 21.99
N ALA A 109 27.32 0.91 22.56
CA ALA A 109 27.06 -0.39 21.93
C ALA A 109 26.11 -0.31 20.72
N LEU A 110 25.25 0.72 20.66
CA LEU A 110 24.25 0.89 19.61
C LEU A 110 24.64 1.95 18.59
N GLN A 111 25.51 2.90 18.98
CA GLN A 111 25.83 4.10 18.22
C GLN A 111 26.12 3.84 16.73
N PRO A 112 26.99 2.90 16.32
CA PRO A 112 27.28 2.71 14.90
C PRO A 112 26.05 2.36 14.06
N VAL A 113 25.20 1.46 14.57
CA VAL A 113 23.97 1.03 13.89
C VAL A 113 22.92 2.13 13.97
N ALA A 114 22.83 2.83 15.11
CA ALA A 114 21.89 3.93 15.32
C ALA A 114 22.12 5.09 14.36
N LEU A 115 23.37 5.49 14.12
CA LEU A 115 23.71 6.54 13.14
C LEU A 115 23.26 6.17 11.72
N ILE A 116 23.57 4.96 11.25
CA ILE A 116 23.17 4.49 9.92
C ILE A 116 21.64 4.45 9.78
N ARG A 117 20.94 3.93 10.80
CA ARG A 117 19.47 3.87 10.82
C ARG A 117 18.82 5.24 10.93
N GLN A 118 19.43 6.17 11.65
CA GLN A 118 18.96 7.55 11.72
C GLN A 118 19.09 8.24 10.36
N ALA A 119 20.23 8.09 9.68
CA ALA A 119 20.42 8.62 8.32
C ALA A 119 19.40 8.03 7.34
N GLU A 120 19.10 6.73 7.43
CA GLU A 120 18.04 6.08 6.64
C GLU A 120 16.65 6.71 6.88
N LEU A 121 16.29 6.95 8.15
CA LEU A 121 15.01 7.59 8.49
C LEU A 121 14.94 9.06 8.04
N LEU A 122 16.05 9.78 8.08
CA LEU A 122 16.16 11.16 7.60
C LEU A 122 16.02 11.22 6.07
N GLU A 123 16.67 10.31 5.34
CA GLU A 123 16.51 10.17 3.88
C GLU A 123 15.06 9.88 3.49
N LEU A 124 14.41 8.92 4.17
CA LEU A 124 13.01 8.57 3.96
C LEU A 124 12.04 9.73 4.26
N SER A 125 12.38 10.60 5.22
CA SER A 125 11.60 11.78 5.58
C SER A 125 12.03 13.05 4.81
N ASN A 126 12.85 12.91 3.76
CA ASN A 126 13.31 13.99 2.89
C ASN A 126 14.14 15.08 3.60
N GLN A 127 14.84 14.72 4.69
CA GLN A 127 15.79 15.57 5.42
C GLN A 127 17.22 15.19 5.00
N LEU A 128 17.59 15.54 3.76
CA LEU A 128 18.81 15.02 3.11
C LEU A 128 20.10 15.57 3.71
N ASP A 129 20.13 16.85 4.08
CA ASP A 129 21.33 17.48 4.68
C ASP A 129 21.62 16.87 6.06
N ASP A 130 20.60 16.74 6.91
CA ASP A 130 20.71 16.09 8.22
C ASP A 130 21.12 14.61 8.09
N ALA A 131 20.61 13.91 7.07
CA ALA A 131 20.97 12.52 6.82
C ALA A 131 22.47 12.36 6.53
N GLU A 132 23.05 13.27 5.76
CA GLU A 132 24.47 13.29 5.44
C GLU A 132 25.32 13.65 6.66
N GLU A 133 24.95 14.67 7.42
CA GLU A 133 25.64 15.06 8.65
C GLU A 133 25.69 13.91 9.68
N VAL A 134 24.58 13.16 9.82
CA VAL A 134 24.52 11.99 10.70
C VAL A 134 25.39 10.85 10.16
N LEU A 135 25.37 10.62 8.85
CA LEU A 135 26.14 9.54 8.23
C LEU A 135 27.66 9.79 8.33
N ASP A 136 28.09 11.05 8.23
CA ASP A 136 29.50 11.46 8.36
C ASP A 136 30.09 11.19 9.76
N GLN A 137 29.24 11.05 10.78
CA GLN A 137 29.67 10.67 12.14
C GLN A 137 30.06 9.20 12.25
N VAL A 138 29.74 8.36 11.26
CA VAL A 138 30.10 6.94 11.26
C VAL A 138 31.60 6.78 10.99
N ALA A 139 32.33 6.42 12.05
CA ALA A 139 33.76 6.14 11.99
C ALA A 139 34.09 5.08 10.92
N GLU A 140 35.23 5.23 10.24
CA GLU A 140 35.65 4.37 9.12
C GLU A 140 35.63 2.87 9.46
N ALA A 141 36.10 2.50 10.64
CA ALA A 141 36.11 1.10 11.13
C ALA A 141 34.70 0.50 11.31
N ASN A 142 33.66 1.34 11.37
CA ASN A 142 32.27 0.94 11.58
C ASN A 142 31.42 1.03 10.30
N ARG A 143 32.02 1.38 9.15
CA ARG A 143 31.32 1.46 7.87
C ARG A 143 31.05 0.06 7.32
N ILE A 144 29.89 -0.47 7.68
CA ILE A 144 29.35 -1.73 7.19
C ILE A 144 28.61 -1.53 5.85
N PRO A 145 28.27 -2.59 5.09
CA PRO A 145 27.54 -2.48 3.82
C PRO A 145 26.31 -1.55 3.83
N ALA A 146 25.58 -1.51 4.94
CA ALA A 146 24.42 -0.62 5.10
C ALA A 146 24.79 0.88 5.01
N TYR A 147 25.96 1.29 5.49
CA TYR A 147 26.46 2.66 5.35
C TYR A 147 26.53 3.06 3.87
N PHE A 148 27.19 2.24 3.05
CA PHE A 148 27.40 2.50 1.62
C PHE A 148 26.09 2.49 0.84
N SER A 149 25.14 1.62 1.21
CA SER A 149 23.79 1.61 0.63
C SER A 149 23.07 2.95 0.84
N ILE A 150 23.11 3.51 2.06
CA ILE A 150 22.51 4.81 2.35
C ILE A 150 23.27 5.95 1.65
N SER A 151 24.61 5.93 1.66
CA SER A 151 25.41 6.92 0.92
C SER A 151 25.04 6.97 -0.57
N ALA A 152 24.90 5.81 -1.22
CA ALA A 152 24.50 5.75 -2.63
C ALA A 152 23.10 6.35 -2.88
N LYS A 153 22.14 6.11 -1.97
CA LYS A 153 20.81 6.75 -2.03
C LYS A 153 20.91 8.26 -1.93
N LEU A 154 21.71 8.79 -1.00
CA LEU A 154 21.93 10.24 -0.85
C LEU A 154 22.55 10.85 -2.11
N TYR A 155 23.61 10.25 -2.65
CA TYR A 155 24.21 10.71 -3.91
C TYR A 155 23.21 10.70 -5.07
N ARG A 156 22.40 9.64 -5.22
CA ARG A 156 21.33 9.58 -6.23
C ARG A 156 20.31 10.72 -6.03
N ARG A 157 19.89 10.99 -4.79
CA ARG A 157 18.93 12.06 -4.46
C ARG A 157 19.49 13.46 -4.73
N ARG A 158 20.82 13.64 -4.64
CA ARG A 158 21.53 14.88 -5.04
C ARG A 158 21.84 14.97 -6.54
N GLY A 159 21.53 13.95 -7.32
CA GLY A 159 21.82 13.91 -8.77
C GLY A 159 23.25 13.49 -9.13
N GLU A 160 24.02 13.02 -8.16
CA GLU A 160 25.40 12.52 -8.34
C GLU A 160 25.38 11.05 -8.78
N PHE A 161 24.77 10.79 -9.93
CA PHE A 161 24.46 9.44 -10.41
C PHE A 161 25.69 8.56 -10.63
N ASP A 162 26.79 9.10 -11.16
CA ASP A 162 28.01 8.33 -11.39
C ASP A 162 28.66 7.84 -10.10
N LYS A 163 28.66 8.67 -9.05
CA LYS A 163 29.18 8.29 -7.72
C LYS A 163 28.30 7.21 -7.10
N ALA A 164 26.98 7.41 -7.13
CA ALA A 164 26.03 6.43 -6.62
C ALA A 164 26.16 5.08 -7.34
N ARG A 165 26.30 5.11 -8.69
CA ARG A 165 26.52 3.91 -9.51
C ARG A 165 27.77 3.16 -9.08
N SER A 166 28.91 3.85 -9.00
CA SER A 166 30.20 3.23 -8.64
C SER A 166 30.14 2.53 -7.29
N ILE A 167 29.53 3.18 -6.28
CA ILE A 167 29.37 2.61 -4.94
C ILE A 167 28.51 1.34 -4.98
N LEU A 168 27.38 1.37 -5.69
CA LEU A 168 26.47 0.23 -5.76
C LEU A 168 27.06 -0.94 -6.54
N GLU A 169 27.77 -0.69 -7.65
CA GLU A 169 28.43 -1.74 -8.43
C GLU A 169 29.48 -2.47 -7.59
N GLU A 170 30.32 -1.73 -6.85
CA GLU A 170 31.31 -2.31 -5.94
C GLU A 170 30.63 -3.08 -4.80
N LEU A 171 29.60 -2.50 -4.19
CA LEU A 171 28.89 -3.11 -3.07
C LEU A 171 28.16 -4.39 -3.49
N ILE A 172 27.54 -4.42 -4.67
CA ILE A 172 26.88 -5.62 -5.22
C ILE A 172 27.93 -6.70 -5.49
N ALA A 173 29.09 -6.36 -6.06
CA ALA A 173 30.15 -7.32 -6.35
C ALA A 173 30.75 -7.93 -5.07
N ALA A 174 30.80 -7.17 -3.97
CA ALA A 174 31.33 -7.62 -2.68
C ALA A 174 30.30 -8.36 -1.81
N THR A 175 29.00 -8.26 -2.11
CA THR A 175 27.93 -8.84 -1.28
C THR A 175 27.75 -10.33 -1.56
N ASP A 176 27.63 -11.12 -0.49
CA ASP A 176 27.36 -12.57 -0.58
C ASP A 176 26.04 -12.84 -1.35
N PRO A 177 26.06 -13.69 -2.40
CA PRO A 177 24.86 -14.10 -3.15
C PRO A 177 23.70 -14.67 -2.31
N THR A 178 23.98 -15.17 -1.10
CA THR A 178 22.97 -15.67 -0.16
C THR A 178 22.18 -14.55 0.52
N GLN A 179 22.70 -13.31 0.55
CA GLN A 179 22.01 -12.13 1.08
C GLN A 179 21.02 -11.54 0.05
N SER A 180 20.09 -12.39 -0.37
CA SER A 180 19.20 -12.15 -1.51
C SER A 180 18.38 -10.85 -1.40
N ASP A 181 17.84 -10.54 -0.23
CA ASP A 181 17.03 -9.33 -0.03
C ASP A 181 17.87 -8.05 -0.06
N PHE A 182 19.09 -8.10 0.50
CA PHE A 182 20.00 -6.96 0.47
C PHE A 182 20.48 -6.71 -0.97
N LEU A 183 20.90 -7.75 -1.70
CA LEU A 183 21.24 -7.64 -3.12
C LEU A 183 20.11 -7.06 -3.96
N ALA A 184 18.88 -7.53 -3.77
CA ALA A 184 17.71 -6.98 -4.45
C ALA A 184 17.58 -5.48 -4.18
N SER A 185 17.71 -5.05 -2.92
CA SER A 185 17.62 -3.64 -2.55
C SER A 185 18.68 -2.77 -3.24
N LEU A 186 19.92 -3.25 -3.37
CA LEU A 186 20.99 -2.54 -4.06
C LEU A 186 20.75 -2.46 -5.56
N GLN A 187 20.29 -3.57 -6.17
CA GLN A 187 19.98 -3.63 -7.59
C GLN A 187 18.78 -2.75 -7.96
N TYR A 188 17.77 -2.63 -7.11
CA TYR A 188 16.69 -1.65 -7.32
C TYR A 188 17.22 -0.22 -7.39
N GLU A 189 18.07 0.18 -6.44
CA GLU A 189 18.68 1.52 -6.46
C GLU A 189 19.56 1.73 -7.69
N LEU A 190 20.33 0.71 -8.09
CA LEU A 190 21.17 0.76 -9.28
C LEU A 190 20.35 0.87 -10.58
N ALA A 191 19.24 0.14 -10.68
CA ALA A 191 18.32 0.23 -11.82
C ALA A 191 17.72 1.64 -11.95
N LEU A 192 17.36 2.29 -10.83
CA LEU A 192 16.89 3.67 -10.82
C LEU A 192 17.97 4.65 -11.33
N ILE A 193 19.25 4.38 -11.04
CA ILE A 193 20.37 5.21 -11.51
C ILE A 193 20.56 5.06 -13.01
N TYR A 194 20.56 3.83 -13.54
CA TYR A 194 20.66 3.62 -14.99
C TYR A 194 19.48 4.26 -15.74
N ASP A 195 18.26 4.20 -15.20
CA ASP A 195 17.09 4.90 -15.76
C ASP A 195 17.33 6.43 -15.82
N LYS A 196 17.90 7.03 -14.76
CA LYS A 196 18.24 8.46 -14.75
C LYS A 196 19.37 8.84 -15.70
N LEU A 197 20.30 7.93 -15.95
CA LEU A 197 21.39 8.10 -16.92
C LEU A 197 20.95 7.85 -18.37
N GLY A 198 19.70 7.40 -18.60
CA GLY A 198 19.18 7.09 -19.93
C GLY A 198 19.61 5.72 -20.48
N ASP A 199 20.28 4.89 -19.69
CA ASP A 199 20.62 3.50 -20.06
C ASP A 199 19.46 2.56 -19.69
N TYR A 200 18.38 2.66 -20.46
CA TYR A 200 17.14 1.95 -20.18
C TYR A 200 17.27 0.43 -20.30
N SER A 201 18.14 -0.05 -21.20
CA SER A 201 18.39 -1.49 -21.38
C SER A 201 19.06 -2.10 -20.16
N THR A 202 20.12 -1.47 -19.65
CA THR A 202 20.79 -1.92 -18.42
C THR A 202 19.87 -1.75 -17.22
N ALA A 203 19.13 -0.64 -17.11
CA ALA A 203 18.13 -0.43 -16.05
C ALA A 203 17.12 -1.59 -15.99
N TYR A 204 16.55 -1.98 -17.13
CA TYR A 204 15.59 -3.09 -17.21
C TYR A 204 16.22 -4.42 -16.78
N LYS A 205 17.43 -4.72 -17.24
CA LYS A 205 18.14 -5.95 -16.87
C LYS A 205 18.43 -6.00 -15.37
N THR A 206 19.00 -4.93 -14.81
CA THR A 206 19.31 -4.83 -13.37
C THR A 206 18.04 -4.97 -12.52
N LEU A 207 16.93 -4.37 -12.95
CA LEU A 207 15.64 -4.50 -12.27
C LEU A 207 15.09 -5.93 -12.31
N LYS A 208 15.24 -6.62 -13.44
CA LYS A 208 14.86 -8.04 -13.57
C LYS A 208 15.68 -8.92 -12.63
N ASP A 209 16.99 -8.66 -12.53
CA ASP A 209 17.88 -9.38 -11.63
C ASP A 209 17.44 -9.15 -10.17
N ALA A 210 17.14 -7.91 -9.77
CA ALA A 210 16.60 -7.56 -8.45
C ALA A 210 15.33 -8.36 -8.11
N LYS A 211 14.38 -8.43 -9.04
CA LYS A 211 13.11 -9.14 -8.83
C LYS A 211 13.28 -10.65 -8.73
N SER A 212 14.26 -11.22 -9.43
CA SER A 212 14.55 -12.66 -9.41
C SER A 212 14.94 -13.17 -8.02
N HIS A 213 15.52 -12.30 -7.17
CA HIS A 213 15.86 -12.62 -5.79
C HIS A 213 14.61 -12.92 -4.95
N HIS A 214 13.51 -12.19 -5.15
CA HIS A 214 12.29 -12.42 -4.39
C HIS A 214 11.57 -13.72 -4.76
N MET A 215 11.69 -14.15 -6.02
CA MET A 215 11.05 -15.37 -6.54
C MET A 215 11.58 -16.66 -5.89
N LYS A 216 12.69 -16.58 -5.14
CA LYS A 216 13.30 -17.71 -4.42
C LYS A 216 12.75 -17.86 -2.99
N SER A 217 12.02 -16.87 -2.48
CA SER A 217 11.54 -16.83 -1.10
C SER A 217 10.32 -17.73 -0.85
N ASP A 218 10.12 -18.15 0.40
CA ASP A 218 8.88 -18.85 0.78
C ASP A 218 7.66 -17.92 0.74
N ALA A 219 7.87 -16.63 1.01
CA ALA A 219 6.84 -15.59 0.85
C ALA A 219 6.28 -15.61 -0.60
N TYR A 220 7.15 -15.71 -1.61
CA TYR A 220 6.74 -15.83 -3.01
C TYR A 220 5.84 -17.05 -3.24
N LYS A 221 6.22 -18.24 -2.74
CA LYS A 221 5.42 -19.46 -2.91
C LYS A 221 4.03 -19.33 -2.28
N ILE A 222 3.93 -18.69 -1.12
CA ILE A 222 2.67 -18.45 -0.41
C ILE A 222 1.80 -17.47 -1.20
N SER A 223 2.34 -16.30 -1.54
CA SER A 223 1.62 -15.27 -2.31
C SER A 223 1.22 -15.77 -3.70
N GLU A 224 2.04 -16.59 -4.35
CA GLU A 224 1.73 -17.17 -5.66
C GLU A 224 0.52 -18.10 -5.61
N ARG A 225 0.44 -18.93 -4.57
CA ARG A 225 -0.74 -19.77 -4.33
C ARG A 225 -2.00 -18.92 -4.09
N GLY A 226 -1.85 -17.85 -3.29
CA GLY A 226 -2.92 -16.89 -3.01
C GLY A 226 -3.42 -16.21 -4.29
N ARG A 227 -2.49 -15.66 -5.08
CA ARG A 227 -2.74 -15.00 -6.37
C ARG A 227 -3.51 -15.91 -7.33
N ARG A 228 -3.05 -17.15 -7.54
CA ARG A 228 -3.73 -18.12 -8.40
C ARG A 228 -5.14 -18.45 -7.91
N GLY A 229 -5.30 -18.59 -6.59
CA GLY A 229 -6.62 -18.78 -5.97
C GLY A 229 -7.56 -17.60 -6.21
N ALA A 230 -7.06 -16.37 -6.00
CA ALA A 230 -7.82 -15.14 -6.21
C ALA A 230 -8.23 -14.98 -7.68
N VAL A 231 -7.29 -15.11 -8.62
CA VAL A 231 -7.57 -15.02 -10.07
C VAL A 231 -8.65 -16.02 -10.44
N ARG A 232 -8.55 -17.28 -10.02
CA ARG A 232 -9.58 -18.30 -10.29
C ARG A 232 -10.97 -17.92 -9.77
N ILE A 233 -11.06 -17.38 -8.56
CA ILE A 233 -12.34 -17.02 -7.92
C ILE A 233 -12.98 -15.81 -8.60
N LEU A 234 -12.17 -14.86 -9.04
CA LEU A 234 -12.63 -13.55 -9.51
C LEU A 234 -12.78 -13.49 -11.03
N THR A 235 -12.13 -14.41 -11.75
CA THR A 235 -12.21 -14.49 -13.20
C THR A 235 -13.66 -14.69 -13.64
N GLY A 236 -14.14 -13.77 -14.49
CA GLY A 236 -15.49 -13.78 -15.00
C GLY A 236 -16.56 -13.27 -14.02
N LEU A 237 -16.21 -12.89 -12.79
CA LEU A 237 -17.17 -12.36 -11.80
C LEU A 237 -17.98 -11.20 -12.40
N CYS A 238 -17.29 -10.14 -12.82
CA CYS A 238 -17.92 -8.95 -13.39
C CYS A 238 -18.69 -9.24 -14.69
N ARG A 239 -18.21 -10.20 -15.49
CA ARG A 239 -18.86 -10.60 -16.74
C ARG A 239 -20.20 -11.30 -16.52
N LYS A 240 -20.26 -12.19 -15.53
CA LYS A 240 -21.41 -13.04 -15.22
C LYS A 240 -22.51 -12.34 -14.43
N ILE A 241 -22.21 -11.20 -13.81
CA ILE A 241 -23.23 -10.38 -13.16
C ILE A 241 -24.06 -9.70 -14.24
N GLU A 242 -25.36 -9.97 -14.24
CA GLU A 242 -26.31 -9.38 -15.18
C GLU A 242 -26.90 -8.06 -14.63
N PRO A 243 -27.33 -7.13 -15.50
CA PRO A 243 -27.92 -5.86 -15.09
C PRO A 243 -29.13 -6.02 -14.17
N GLU A 244 -29.97 -7.03 -14.38
CA GLU A 244 -31.14 -7.32 -13.56
C GLU A 244 -30.73 -7.67 -12.12
N THR A 245 -29.69 -8.50 -11.96
CA THR A 245 -29.12 -8.85 -10.65
C THR A 245 -28.62 -7.61 -9.92
N LEU A 246 -27.95 -6.69 -10.62
CA LEU A 246 -27.46 -5.43 -10.04
C LEU A 246 -28.61 -4.51 -9.60
N SER A 247 -29.66 -4.43 -10.42
CA SER A 247 -30.88 -3.69 -10.10
C SER A 247 -31.59 -4.28 -8.87
N ASP A 248 -31.72 -5.61 -8.79
CA ASP A 248 -32.31 -6.30 -7.65
C ASP A 248 -31.50 -6.07 -6.37
N TRP A 249 -30.17 -6.14 -6.45
CA TRP A 249 -29.30 -5.85 -5.31
C TRP A 249 -29.46 -4.42 -4.82
N ALA A 250 -29.68 -3.45 -5.71
CA ALA A 250 -30.00 -2.07 -5.35
C ALA A 250 -31.40 -1.96 -4.71
N GLY A 251 -32.41 -2.60 -5.30
CA GLY A 251 -33.81 -2.57 -4.81
C GLY A 251 -34.03 -3.26 -3.47
N GLN A 252 -33.22 -4.27 -3.12
CA GLN A 252 -33.25 -4.95 -1.81
C GLN A 252 -32.81 -4.07 -0.64
N GLN A 253 -32.36 -2.85 -0.91
CA GLN A 253 -31.76 -1.97 0.09
C GLN A 253 -32.74 -0.90 0.50
N SER A 254 -32.95 -0.80 1.81
CA SER A 254 -33.69 0.33 2.39
C SER A 254 -32.98 1.63 2.00
N ALA A 255 -33.77 2.66 1.68
CA ALA A 255 -33.25 4.00 1.40
C ALA A 255 -32.19 4.38 2.45
N PRO A 256 -31.03 4.92 2.04
CA PRO A 256 -30.03 5.38 2.99
C PRO A 256 -30.71 6.29 4.00
N THR A 257 -30.54 6.02 5.30
CA THR A 257 -30.96 7.03 6.28
C THR A 257 -30.12 8.27 6.02
N LEU A 258 -30.62 9.48 6.32
CA LEU A 258 -29.86 10.75 6.25
C LEU A 258 -28.52 10.71 7.02
N HIS A 259 -28.28 9.67 7.83
CA HIS A 259 -27.07 9.39 8.59
C HIS A 259 -26.15 8.32 7.98
N ASP A 260 -26.57 7.60 6.93
CA ASP A 260 -25.76 6.64 6.17
C ASP A 260 -25.08 7.35 4.99
N ARG A 261 -24.04 8.16 5.25
CA ARG A 261 -23.15 8.59 4.17
C ARG A 261 -22.41 7.36 3.62
N GLN A 262 -22.52 7.16 2.30
CA GLN A 262 -21.89 6.04 1.59
C GLN A 262 -20.40 6.34 1.34
N PRO A 263 -19.55 5.31 1.29
CA PRO A 263 -18.20 5.48 0.76
C PRO A 263 -18.26 5.91 -0.70
N CYS A 264 -17.27 6.69 -1.11
CA CYS A 264 -16.87 6.85 -2.50
C CYS A 264 -15.60 6.03 -2.70
N PHE A 265 -15.53 5.29 -3.80
CA PHE A 265 -14.36 4.49 -4.14
C PHE A 265 -13.56 5.17 -5.24
N LEU A 266 -12.28 5.43 -4.99
CA LEU A 266 -11.32 5.81 -6.01
C LEU A 266 -10.52 4.57 -6.43
N LEU A 267 -10.90 4.04 -7.58
CA LEU A 267 -10.43 2.79 -8.17
C LEU A 267 -9.56 3.05 -9.41
N GLY A 268 -9.04 2.00 -10.00
CA GLY A 268 -8.12 2.06 -11.15
C GLY A 268 -7.11 0.92 -11.10
N HIS A 269 -5.94 1.12 -11.68
CA HIS A 269 -4.81 0.22 -11.47
C HIS A 269 -3.77 0.93 -10.57
N PRO A 270 -3.01 0.23 -9.71
CA PRO A 270 -1.86 0.83 -9.05
C PRO A 270 -0.99 1.61 -10.06
N ARG A 271 -0.55 2.82 -9.71
CA ARG A 271 0.21 3.73 -10.60
C ARG A 271 -0.58 4.37 -11.76
N SER A 272 -1.91 4.24 -11.82
CA SER A 272 -2.75 4.98 -12.80
C SER A 272 -3.01 6.44 -12.45
N GLY A 273 -2.35 6.99 -11.42
CA GLY A 273 -2.51 8.40 -11.03
C GLY A 273 -3.58 8.65 -9.96
N THR A 274 -4.11 7.61 -9.32
CA THR A 274 -5.09 7.72 -8.22
C THR A 274 -4.62 8.65 -7.10
N THR A 275 -3.34 8.67 -6.76
CA THR A 275 -2.79 9.53 -5.70
C THR A 275 -2.92 11.02 -6.01
N LEU A 276 -2.77 11.44 -7.28
CA LEU A 276 -2.93 12.85 -7.66
C LEU A 276 -4.41 13.28 -7.56
N ILE A 277 -5.32 12.40 -7.99
CA ILE A 277 -6.78 12.61 -7.87
C ILE A 277 -7.20 12.65 -6.40
N GLU A 278 -6.69 11.72 -5.59
CA GLU A 278 -6.91 11.67 -4.15
C GLU A 278 -6.52 12.97 -3.48
N GLN A 279 -5.36 13.53 -3.82
CA GLN A 279 -4.88 14.79 -3.25
C GLN A 279 -5.75 15.98 -3.61
N ALA A 280 -6.20 16.06 -4.86
CA ALA A 280 -7.14 17.08 -5.30
C ALA A 280 -8.42 17.04 -4.47
N LEU A 281 -8.89 15.83 -4.13
CA LEU A 281 -10.12 15.64 -3.37
C LEU A 281 -9.93 15.79 -1.86
N ASP A 282 -8.86 15.25 -1.28
CA ASP A 282 -8.60 15.26 0.16
C ASP A 282 -8.32 16.67 0.70
N ALA A 283 -7.89 17.60 -0.17
CA ALA A 283 -7.78 19.02 0.14
C ALA A 283 -9.15 19.71 0.34
N HIS A 284 -10.26 19.09 -0.08
CA HIS A 284 -11.60 19.63 0.16
C HIS A 284 -12.01 19.45 1.63
N PRO A 285 -12.55 20.48 2.31
CA PRO A 285 -12.88 20.40 3.74
C PRO A 285 -13.92 19.33 4.09
N ASP A 286 -14.83 19.02 3.16
CA ASP A 286 -15.86 17.99 3.33
C ASP A 286 -15.48 16.60 2.79
N VAL A 287 -14.21 16.38 2.42
CA VAL A 287 -13.69 15.06 2.07
C VAL A 287 -12.78 14.57 3.19
N VAL A 288 -12.85 13.26 3.46
CA VAL A 288 -11.78 12.54 4.17
C VAL A 288 -11.36 11.43 3.24
N SER A 289 -10.08 11.36 2.94
CA SER A 289 -9.51 10.22 2.24
C SER A 289 -8.82 9.25 3.18
N ALA A 290 -8.85 7.97 2.82
CA ALA A 290 -8.03 6.93 3.39
C ALA A 290 -7.26 6.23 2.25
N ASP A 291 -5.93 6.27 2.37
CA ASP A 291 -4.99 5.80 1.37
C ASP A 291 -4.75 4.28 1.52
N GLU A 292 -5.20 3.49 0.53
CA GLU A 292 -4.88 2.07 0.30
C GLU A 292 -5.08 1.15 1.52
N THR A 293 -6.02 1.48 2.39
CA THR A 293 -6.25 0.73 3.63
C THR A 293 -6.66 -0.71 3.38
N SER A 294 -6.31 -1.59 4.33
CA SER A 294 -6.76 -2.98 4.32
C SER A 294 -8.22 -3.16 4.77
N ILE A 295 -8.96 -2.07 5.05
CA ILE A 295 -10.28 -2.11 5.72
C ILE A 295 -11.30 -2.86 4.87
N PHE A 296 -11.47 -2.51 3.60
CA PHE A 296 -12.40 -3.24 2.71
C PHE A 296 -11.98 -4.71 2.58
N HIS A 297 -10.68 -4.96 2.41
CA HIS A 297 -10.15 -6.31 2.30
C HIS A 297 -10.53 -7.16 3.53
N ASN A 298 -10.20 -6.69 4.74
CA ASN A 298 -10.38 -7.44 5.98
C ASN A 298 -11.83 -7.55 6.44
N THR A 299 -12.65 -6.51 6.21
CA THR A 299 -13.97 -6.41 6.83
C THR A 299 -15.14 -6.73 5.90
N ALA A 300 -14.90 -6.71 4.59
CA ALA A 300 -15.89 -6.98 3.56
C ALA A 300 -15.47 -8.17 2.68
N TRP A 301 -14.32 -8.10 2.02
CA TRP A 301 -13.89 -9.14 1.07
C TRP A 301 -13.53 -10.47 1.74
N MET A 302 -12.66 -10.48 2.75
CA MET A 302 -12.19 -11.71 3.38
C MET A 302 -13.32 -12.54 4.00
N PRO A 303 -14.31 -11.95 4.70
CA PRO A 303 -15.49 -12.69 5.14
C PRO A 303 -16.26 -13.35 3.99
N VAL A 304 -16.49 -12.62 2.89
CA VAL A 304 -17.15 -13.14 1.68
C VAL A 304 -16.34 -14.30 1.08
N ALA A 305 -15.03 -14.13 0.90
CA ALA A 305 -14.17 -15.15 0.31
C ALA A 305 -14.09 -16.43 1.16
N LEU A 306 -14.02 -16.29 2.49
CA LEU A 306 -13.97 -17.42 3.41
C LEU A 306 -15.30 -18.17 3.48
N ASP A 307 -16.43 -17.46 3.51
CA ASP A 307 -17.75 -18.09 3.57
C ASP A 307 -18.12 -18.74 2.23
N TYR A 308 -17.74 -18.13 1.10
CA TYR A 308 -17.79 -18.75 -0.22
C TYR A 308 -17.03 -20.08 -0.25
N GLY A 309 -15.77 -20.07 0.21
CA GLY A 309 -14.93 -21.27 0.23
C GLY A 309 -15.47 -22.41 1.12
N LYS A 310 -16.27 -22.10 2.15
CA LYS A 310 -16.89 -23.12 3.02
C LYS A 310 -18.17 -23.71 2.43
N GLN A 311 -18.93 -22.93 1.68
CA GLN A 311 -20.21 -23.38 1.12
C GLN A 311 -20.04 -24.29 -0.09
N GLY A 312 -18.82 -24.38 -0.64
CA GLY A 312 -18.52 -25.26 -1.78
C GLY A 312 -19.20 -24.78 -3.08
N GLU A 313 -19.62 -23.52 -3.13
CA GLU A 313 -20.24 -22.94 -4.32
C GLU A 313 -19.23 -22.87 -5.47
N SER A 314 -19.68 -23.21 -6.67
CA SER A 314 -18.82 -23.24 -7.85
C SER A 314 -18.58 -21.85 -8.45
N ASP A 315 -19.45 -20.88 -8.12
CA ASP A 315 -19.46 -19.54 -8.69
C ASP A 315 -19.67 -18.47 -7.60
N LEU A 316 -18.75 -17.51 -7.53
CA LEU A 316 -18.86 -16.40 -6.59
C LEU A 316 -20.10 -15.53 -6.87
N THR A 317 -20.57 -15.45 -8.12
CA THR A 317 -21.75 -14.67 -8.50
C THR A 317 -23.01 -15.19 -7.82
N ASN A 318 -23.21 -16.52 -7.83
CA ASN A 318 -24.34 -17.18 -7.16
C ASN A 318 -24.27 -17.00 -5.64
N PHE A 319 -23.06 -17.06 -5.08
CA PHE A 319 -22.86 -16.79 -3.67
C PHE A 319 -23.22 -15.34 -3.30
N LEU A 320 -22.81 -14.36 -4.11
CA LEU A 320 -23.13 -12.95 -3.87
C LEU A 320 -24.64 -12.69 -3.93
N ASP A 321 -25.33 -13.35 -4.86
CA ASP A 321 -26.77 -13.23 -5.04
C ASP A 321 -27.54 -13.85 -3.87
N SER A 322 -27.12 -15.03 -3.39
CA SER A 322 -27.75 -15.72 -2.26
C SER A 322 -27.49 -15.07 -0.88
N MET A 323 -26.60 -14.06 -0.80
CA MET A 323 -26.33 -13.37 0.45
C MET A 323 -27.59 -12.70 1.01
N SER A 324 -27.99 -13.10 2.22
CA SER A 324 -29.13 -12.49 2.91
C SER A 324 -28.91 -10.98 3.17
N PRO A 325 -29.99 -10.17 3.17
CA PRO A 325 -29.89 -8.74 3.51
C PRO A 325 -29.26 -8.46 4.89
N ASN A 326 -29.45 -9.36 5.86
CA ASN A 326 -28.82 -9.26 7.19
C ASN A 326 -27.30 -9.38 7.12
N TYR A 327 -26.79 -10.29 6.30
CA TYR A 327 -25.35 -10.49 6.13
C TYR A 327 -24.71 -9.28 5.43
N VAL A 328 -25.34 -8.78 4.37
CA VAL A 328 -24.92 -7.55 3.68
C VAL A 328 -24.88 -6.36 4.65
N ARG A 329 -25.93 -6.16 5.46
CA ARG A 329 -25.96 -5.11 6.51
C ARG A 329 -24.83 -5.26 7.52
N LYS A 330 -24.50 -6.49 7.92
CA LYS A 330 -23.40 -6.78 8.86
C LYS A 330 -22.05 -6.36 8.26
N LEU A 331 -21.76 -6.76 7.01
CA LEU A 331 -20.49 -6.41 6.35
C LEU A 331 -20.34 -4.89 6.19
N ARG A 332 -21.40 -4.19 5.75
CA ARG A 332 -21.42 -2.72 5.67
C ARG A 332 -21.13 -2.08 7.02
N LYS A 333 -21.82 -2.54 8.07
CA LYS A 333 -21.63 -2.03 9.43
C LYS A 333 -20.19 -2.23 9.89
N ASN A 334 -19.60 -3.39 9.62
CA ASN A 334 -18.21 -3.69 9.98
C ASN A 334 -17.24 -2.76 9.24
N TYR A 335 -17.37 -2.64 7.92
CA TYR A 335 -16.58 -1.72 7.09
C TYR A 335 -16.64 -0.29 7.64
N ARG A 336 -17.85 0.26 7.85
CA ARG A 336 -18.03 1.61 8.38
C ARG A 336 -17.41 1.80 9.76
N GLN A 337 -17.55 0.82 10.65
CA GLN A 337 -16.98 0.92 12.00
C GLN A 337 -15.45 0.96 11.99
N HIS A 338 -14.80 0.22 11.08
CA HIS A 338 -13.35 0.23 10.94
C HIS A 338 -12.87 1.52 10.28
N TRP A 339 -13.55 1.97 9.23
CA TRP A 339 -13.26 3.25 8.57
C TRP A 339 -13.32 4.42 9.57
N LEU A 340 -14.39 4.49 10.38
CA LEU A 340 -14.57 5.48 11.45
C LEU A 340 -13.50 5.42 12.56
N ARG A 341 -12.84 4.27 12.76
CA ARG A 341 -11.74 4.13 13.71
C ARG A 341 -10.44 4.64 13.09
N ALA A 342 -10.15 4.23 11.85
CA ALA A 342 -8.95 4.61 11.14
C ALA A 342 -8.84 6.14 10.95
N ILE A 343 -9.92 6.81 10.56
CA ILE A 343 -9.91 8.27 10.33
C ILE A 343 -10.03 9.12 11.61
N GLY A 344 -10.18 8.49 12.77
CA GLY A 344 -10.38 9.15 14.05
C GLY A 344 -11.81 9.64 14.32
N ARG A 345 -12.20 9.59 15.59
CA ARG A 345 -13.58 9.86 16.07
C ARG A 345 -14.07 11.32 15.93
N LYS A 346 -13.18 12.27 15.61
CA LYS A 346 -13.48 13.72 15.59
C LYS A 346 -13.84 14.25 14.20
N THR A 347 -13.59 13.50 13.12
CA THR A 347 -13.83 13.89 11.72
C THR A 347 -15.28 13.61 11.23
N ARG A 348 -16.21 13.36 12.16
CA ARG A 348 -17.41 12.56 11.93
C ARG A 348 -18.61 13.19 11.23
N LYS A 349 -18.79 14.51 11.25
CA LYS A 349 -20.04 15.09 10.73
C LYS A 349 -19.81 15.63 9.34
N ASN A 350 -20.62 15.10 8.44
CA ASN A 350 -20.89 15.63 7.12
C ASN A 350 -19.87 15.44 5.98
N LYS A 351 -18.84 14.62 6.18
CA LYS A 351 -17.81 14.41 5.16
C LYS A 351 -18.05 13.19 4.25
N VAL A 352 -17.66 13.29 2.99
CA VAL A 352 -17.54 12.17 2.04
C VAL A 352 -16.34 11.31 2.43
N TRP A 353 -16.51 9.99 2.43
CA TRP A 353 -15.45 9.03 2.74
C TRP A 353 -14.86 8.51 1.44
N LEU A 354 -13.68 9.00 1.06
CA LEU A 354 -12.99 8.57 -0.14
C LEU A 354 -12.06 7.39 0.21
N ASP A 355 -12.51 6.18 -0.09
CA ASP A 355 -11.67 4.98 -0.01
C ASP A 355 -10.87 4.88 -1.31
N LYS A 356 -9.62 5.38 -1.29
CA LYS A 356 -8.71 5.27 -2.41
C LYS A 356 -7.99 3.95 -2.29
N ASN A 357 -8.31 3.01 -3.17
CA ASN A 357 -7.59 1.75 -3.23
C ASN A 357 -7.73 1.11 -4.62
N PRO A 358 -6.78 1.35 -5.55
CA PRO A 358 -6.87 0.81 -6.91
C PRO A 358 -6.86 -0.73 -6.94
N ALA A 359 -6.31 -1.38 -5.91
CA ALA A 359 -6.30 -2.84 -5.83
C ALA A 359 -7.72 -3.44 -5.72
N LEU A 360 -8.69 -2.65 -5.23
CA LEU A 360 -10.10 -3.06 -5.11
C LEU A 360 -10.84 -3.13 -6.46
N THR A 361 -10.25 -2.71 -7.58
CA THR A 361 -10.82 -2.91 -8.92
C THR A 361 -11.17 -4.37 -9.18
N THR A 362 -10.32 -5.29 -8.73
CA THR A 362 -10.57 -6.74 -8.83
C THR A 362 -11.66 -7.25 -7.89
N ARG A 363 -12.34 -6.37 -7.13
CA ARG A 363 -13.45 -6.64 -6.21
C ARG A 363 -14.72 -5.86 -6.57
N LEU A 364 -14.79 -5.25 -7.75
CA LEU A 364 -15.93 -4.44 -8.20
C LEU A 364 -17.29 -5.15 -8.05
N GLY A 365 -17.40 -6.44 -8.38
CA GLY A 365 -18.65 -7.18 -8.19
C GLY A 365 -19.10 -7.26 -6.72
N VAL A 366 -18.15 -7.35 -5.79
CA VAL A 366 -18.41 -7.33 -4.34
C VAL A 366 -18.78 -5.91 -3.87
N ILE A 367 -18.11 -4.89 -4.40
CA ILE A 367 -18.45 -3.48 -4.14
C ILE A 367 -19.87 -3.20 -4.61
N ALA A 368 -20.25 -3.59 -5.83
CA ALA A 368 -21.59 -3.41 -6.38
C ALA A 368 -22.66 -4.06 -5.49
N ARG A 369 -22.40 -5.29 -5.00
CA ARG A 369 -23.30 -5.98 -4.08
C ARG A 369 -23.42 -5.27 -2.73
N LEU A 370 -22.30 -4.81 -2.19
CA LEU A 370 -22.23 -4.24 -0.85
C LEU A 370 -22.50 -2.74 -0.80
N PHE A 371 -22.43 -1.99 -1.89
CA PHE A 371 -22.57 -0.54 -1.92
C PHE A 371 -23.05 -0.06 -3.30
N PRO A 372 -24.26 -0.43 -3.77
CA PRO A 372 -24.73 -0.09 -5.12
C PRO A 372 -24.95 1.42 -5.33
N ASP A 373 -25.11 2.19 -4.25
CA ASP A 373 -25.27 3.65 -4.32
C ASP A 373 -23.93 4.41 -4.15
N ALA A 374 -22.82 3.70 -3.95
CA ALA A 374 -21.51 4.34 -3.81
C ALA A 374 -21.07 4.97 -5.13
N ARG A 375 -20.52 6.17 -5.06
CA ARG A 375 -19.87 6.80 -6.22
C ARG A 375 -18.53 6.14 -6.50
N ILE A 376 -18.22 5.93 -7.77
CA ILE A 376 -16.95 5.34 -8.22
C ILE A 376 -16.21 6.33 -9.11
N ILE A 377 -15.02 6.73 -8.71
CA ILE A 377 -14.07 7.44 -9.57
C ILE A 377 -13.05 6.42 -10.05
N PHE A 378 -12.90 6.25 -11.35
CA PHE A 378 -12.01 5.26 -11.95
C PHE A 378 -10.85 5.95 -12.67
N ALA A 379 -9.65 5.84 -12.11
CA ALA A 379 -8.45 6.46 -12.65
C ALA A 379 -7.87 5.64 -13.81
N LEU A 380 -7.76 6.28 -14.97
CA LEU A 380 -7.15 5.77 -16.19
C LEU A 380 -5.82 6.47 -16.45
N ARG A 381 -4.93 5.76 -17.13
CA ARG A 381 -3.65 6.25 -17.64
C ARG A 381 -3.23 5.36 -18.80
N ASP A 382 -2.30 5.79 -19.66
CA ASP A 382 -1.76 4.94 -20.72
C ASP A 382 -1.37 3.55 -20.16
N PRO A 383 -1.97 2.45 -20.67
CA PRO A 383 -1.68 1.09 -20.20
C PRO A 383 -0.18 0.80 -20.08
N ARG A 384 0.61 1.28 -21.04
CA ARG A 384 2.05 1.03 -21.15
C ARG A 384 2.81 1.75 -20.04
N ASP A 385 2.42 2.97 -19.70
CA ASP A 385 3.01 3.72 -18.58
C ASP A 385 2.63 3.12 -17.23
N VAL A 386 1.40 2.61 -17.08
CA VAL A 386 0.96 1.94 -15.85
C VAL A 386 1.76 0.66 -15.60
N ILE A 387 1.91 -0.17 -16.64
CA ILE A 387 2.68 -1.42 -16.59
C ILE A 387 4.14 -1.13 -16.28
N LEU A 388 4.77 -0.22 -17.02
CA LEU A 388 6.16 0.16 -16.77
C LEU A 388 6.34 0.70 -15.35
N SER A 389 5.46 1.60 -14.91
CA SER A 389 5.57 2.21 -13.59
C SER A 389 5.41 1.19 -12.46
N SER A 390 4.53 0.20 -12.62
CA SER A 390 4.32 -0.89 -11.67
C SER A 390 5.52 -1.82 -11.62
N PHE A 391 6.02 -2.24 -12.80
CA PHE A 391 7.22 -3.07 -12.90
C PHE A 391 8.44 -2.37 -12.29
N MET A 392 8.60 -1.07 -12.47
CA MET A 392 9.72 -0.28 -11.92
C MET A 392 9.76 -0.18 -10.39
N GLN A 393 8.70 -0.58 -9.67
CA GLN A 393 8.68 -0.45 -8.21
C GLN A 393 9.57 -1.50 -7.54
N PRO A 394 10.38 -1.08 -6.54
CA PRO A 394 10.90 -1.99 -5.52
C PRO A 394 9.74 -2.60 -4.75
N VAL A 395 9.73 -3.93 -4.64
CA VAL A 395 8.61 -4.66 -4.02
C VAL A 395 9.06 -5.66 -2.99
N GLY A 396 8.55 -5.53 -1.76
CA GLY A 396 8.42 -6.69 -0.87
C GLY A 396 7.29 -7.58 -1.36
N ILE A 397 7.38 -8.90 -1.15
CA ILE A 397 6.34 -9.85 -1.60
C ILE A 397 5.08 -9.71 -0.75
N ASN A 398 3.97 -9.39 -1.40
CA ASN A 398 2.62 -9.45 -0.85
C ASN A 398 1.62 -9.85 -1.95
N ASP A 399 0.33 -9.92 -1.59
CA ASP A 399 -0.76 -10.37 -2.47
C ASP A 399 -0.92 -9.55 -3.77
N TRP A 400 -0.42 -8.31 -3.79
CA TRP A 400 -0.53 -7.40 -4.92
C TRP A 400 0.79 -7.27 -5.68
N SER A 401 1.87 -7.01 -4.97
CA SER A 401 3.19 -6.72 -5.53
C SER A 401 3.84 -7.90 -6.23
N ILE A 402 3.39 -9.13 -5.93
CA ILE A 402 3.80 -10.34 -6.64
C ILE A 402 3.54 -10.24 -8.15
N ASN A 403 2.51 -9.50 -8.57
CA ASN A 403 2.19 -9.30 -9.99
C ASN A 403 3.20 -8.39 -10.70
N TRP A 404 4.15 -7.77 -10.00
CA TRP A 404 5.13 -6.84 -10.58
C TRP A 404 6.54 -7.43 -10.69
N LEU A 405 6.71 -8.75 -10.51
CA LEU A 405 8.01 -9.42 -10.52
C LEU A 405 8.55 -9.67 -11.93
N THR A 406 7.66 -9.91 -12.89
CA THR A 406 8.00 -9.96 -14.31
C THR A 406 7.14 -8.98 -15.10
N LEU A 407 7.65 -8.52 -16.23
CA LEU A 407 6.91 -7.62 -17.11
C LEU A 407 5.64 -8.31 -17.65
N GLU A 408 5.73 -9.59 -18.00
CA GLU A 408 4.59 -10.40 -18.45
C GLU A 408 3.50 -10.53 -17.38
N GLU A 409 3.85 -10.86 -16.13
CA GLU A 409 2.86 -10.91 -15.05
C GLU A 409 2.21 -9.55 -14.78
N THR A 410 2.98 -8.46 -14.95
CA THR A 410 2.46 -7.10 -14.80
C THR A 410 1.43 -6.79 -15.88
N VAL A 411 1.72 -7.17 -17.13
CA VAL A 411 0.79 -7.05 -18.27
C VAL A 411 -0.46 -7.90 -18.04
N ASP A 412 -0.29 -9.17 -17.65
CA ASP A 412 -1.38 -10.10 -17.40
C ASP A 412 -2.33 -9.58 -16.33
N TYR A 413 -1.77 -9.08 -15.23
CA TYR A 413 -2.56 -8.52 -14.14
C TYR A 413 -3.25 -7.22 -14.54
N TYR A 414 -2.59 -6.33 -15.30
CA TYR A 414 -3.21 -5.14 -15.86
C TYR A 414 -4.43 -5.51 -16.71
N CYS A 415 -4.26 -6.40 -17.69
CA CYS A 415 -5.36 -6.86 -18.54
C CYS A 415 -6.49 -7.46 -17.70
N PHE A 416 -6.16 -8.32 -16.74
CA PHE A 416 -7.15 -8.94 -15.84
C PHE A 416 -7.97 -7.90 -15.07
N ALA A 417 -7.31 -6.94 -14.41
CA ALA A 417 -7.99 -5.91 -13.62
C ALA A 417 -8.83 -4.97 -14.48
N MET A 418 -8.28 -4.52 -15.62
CA MET A 418 -8.98 -3.58 -16.50
C MET A 418 -10.14 -4.24 -17.26
N GLN A 419 -10.03 -5.53 -17.60
CA GLN A 419 -11.15 -6.26 -18.17
C GLN A 419 -12.32 -6.38 -17.19
N MET A 420 -12.06 -6.52 -15.89
CA MET A 420 -13.14 -6.53 -14.89
C MET A 420 -13.90 -5.20 -14.85
N TRP A 421 -13.20 -4.08 -15.02
CA TRP A 421 -13.84 -2.77 -15.15
C TRP A 421 -14.69 -2.69 -16.43
N LEU A 422 -14.13 -3.04 -17.59
CA LEU A 422 -14.85 -3.04 -18.86
C LEU A 422 -16.08 -3.96 -18.84
N ASP A 423 -15.99 -5.13 -18.20
CA ASP A 423 -17.07 -6.11 -18.12
C ASP A 423 -18.27 -5.62 -17.28
N ILE A 424 -18.07 -4.68 -16.33
CA ILE A 424 -19.12 -4.24 -15.38
C ILE A 424 -19.56 -2.78 -15.54
N ARG A 425 -18.72 -1.87 -16.07
CA ARG A 425 -18.99 -0.42 -16.01
C ARG A 425 -20.31 -0.02 -16.69
N GLU A 426 -20.68 -0.68 -17.78
CA GLU A 426 -21.94 -0.40 -18.50
C GLU A 426 -23.17 -1.05 -17.83
N LYS A 427 -22.96 -1.96 -16.87
CA LYS A 427 -24.01 -2.72 -16.18
C LYS A 427 -24.30 -2.18 -14.78
N ILE A 428 -23.29 -1.58 -14.14
CA ILE A 428 -23.35 -1.20 -12.72
C ILE A 428 -24.32 -0.03 -12.49
N SER A 429 -25.12 -0.13 -11.42
CA SER A 429 -26.05 0.95 -11.02
C SER A 429 -25.35 2.07 -10.26
N ASN A 430 -24.14 1.82 -9.75
CA ASN A 430 -23.29 2.82 -9.12
C ASN A 430 -23.06 4.01 -10.05
N PRO A 431 -23.23 5.26 -9.59
CA PRO A 431 -22.76 6.42 -10.34
C PRO A 431 -21.24 6.34 -10.46
N TRP A 432 -20.72 6.40 -11.69
CA TRP A 432 -19.29 6.34 -11.93
C TRP A 432 -18.79 7.41 -12.90
N MET A 433 -17.49 7.69 -12.84
CA MET A 433 -16.77 8.50 -13.83
C MET A 433 -15.37 7.95 -14.07
N GLU A 434 -14.86 8.08 -15.29
CA GLU A 434 -13.46 7.81 -15.64
C GLU A 434 -12.66 9.12 -15.65
N VAL A 435 -11.45 9.10 -15.10
CA VAL A 435 -10.55 10.26 -15.02
C VAL A 435 -9.18 9.86 -15.56
N ARG A 436 -8.73 10.51 -16.64
CA ARG A 436 -7.43 10.21 -17.25
C ARG A 436 -6.33 11.03 -16.58
N TYR A 437 -5.22 10.38 -16.26
CA TYR A 437 -4.06 11.02 -15.64
C TYR A 437 -3.52 12.18 -16.49
N GLU A 438 -3.46 12.01 -17.80
CA GLU A 438 -2.97 12.99 -18.76
C GLU A 438 -3.85 14.24 -18.80
N ASP A 439 -5.16 14.09 -18.62
CA ASP A 439 -6.11 15.22 -18.54
C ASP A 439 -5.89 15.98 -17.22
N VAL A 440 -5.69 15.28 -16.10
CA VAL A 440 -5.42 15.90 -14.79
C VAL A 440 -4.09 16.65 -14.79
N VAL A 441 -3.07 16.11 -15.48
CA VAL A 441 -1.77 16.80 -15.63
C VAL A 441 -1.88 18.00 -16.58
N GLY A 442 -2.73 17.92 -17.61
CA GLY A 442 -2.94 18.99 -18.59
C GLY A 442 -3.79 20.15 -18.08
N ASP A 443 -4.84 19.87 -17.31
CA ASP A 443 -5.75 20.84 -16.70
C ASP A 443 -6.19 20.35 -15.31
N PHE A 444 -5.31 20.56 -14.33
CA PHE A 444 -5.55 20.12 -12.96
C PHE A 444 -6.82 20.75 -12.35
N GLU A 445 -7.02 22.06 -12.50
CA GLU A 445 -8.16 22.75 -11.91
C GLU A 445 -9.48 22.30 -12.54
N GLY A 446 -9.54 22.20 -13.87
CA GLY A 446 -10.73 21.74 -14.58
C GLY A 446 -11.14 20.34 -14.17
N GLU A 447 -10.18 19.42 -14.11
CA GLU A 447 -10.42 18.03 -13.69
C GLU A 447 -10.77 17.92 -12.21
N ALA A 448 -10.06 18.65 -11.32
CA ALA A 448 -10.38 18.66 -9.90
C ALA A 448 -11.81 19.17 -9.63
N ARG A 449 -12.26 20.21 -10.34
CA ARG A 449 -13.65 20.70 -10.31
C ARG A 449 -14.62 19.63 -10.78
N ARG A 450 -14.32 18.95 -11.90
CA ARG A 450 -15.17 17.89 -12.47
C ARG A 450 -15.38 16.73 -11.48
N VAL A 451 -14.31 16.25 -10.87
CA VAL A 451 -14.37 15.14 -9.90
C VAL A 451 -15.05 15.57 -8.59
N THR A 452 -14.84 16.82 -8.14
CA THR A 452 -15.53 17.38 -6.96
C THR A 452 -17.05 17.46 -7.18
N SER A 453 -17.48 17.94 -8.35
CA SER A 453 -18.89 17.97 -8.75
C SER A 453 -19.50 16.57 -8.82
N HIS A 454 -18.76 15.56 -9.27
CA HIS A 454 -19.23 14.17 -9.26
C HIS A 454 -19.56 13.68 -7.84
N LEU A 455 -18.80 14.12 -6.82
CA LEU A 455 -19.09 13.85 -5.41
C LEU A 455 -20.33 14.59 -4.88
N GLY A 456 -20.91 15.51 -5.66
CA GLY A 456 -21.99 16.39 -5.24
C GLY A 456 -21.53 17.49 -4.29
N LEU A 457 -20.27 17.90 -4.39
CA LEU A 457 -19.66 18.97 -3.61
C LEU A 457 -19.41 20.20 -4.48
N GLU A 458 -19.48 21.38 -3.88
CA GLU A 458 -19.07 22.62 -4.51
C GLU A 458 -17.54 22.73 -4.54
N TRP A 459 -17.01 23.44 -5.53
CA TRP A 459 -15.57 23.66 -5.62
C TRP A 459 -15.04 24.44 -4.41
N ASN A 460 -13.89 24.02 -3.87
CA ASN A 460 -13.18 24.75 -2.83
C ASN A 460 -11.77 25.18 -3.30
N PRO A 461 -11.42 26.48 -3.24
CA PRO A 461 -10.09 26.96 -3.63
C PRO A 461 -8.91 26.29 -2.90
N ALA A 462 -9.12 25.72 -1.70
CA ALA A 462 -8.10 24.96 -0.98
C ALA A 462 -7.57 23.76 -1.79
N GLN A 463 -8.35 23.24 -2.74
CA GLN A 463 -7.96 22.12 -3.59
C GLN A 463 -6.86 22.46 -4.60
N LEU A 464 -6.54 23.75 -4.81
CA LEU A 464 -5.40 24.18 -5.63
C LEU A 464 -4.07 24.11 -4.87
N ASP A 465 -4.10 24.21 -3.54
CA ASP A 465 -2.90 24.20 -2.69
C ASP A 465 -2.61 22.80 -2.15
N ILE A 466 -2.42 21.85 -3.07
CA ILE A 466 -2.10 20.45 -2.74
C ILE A 466 -0.83 20.38 -1.88
N GLN A 467 0.18 21.20 -2.19
CA GLN A 467 1.50 21.10 -1.54
C GLN A 467 1.44 21.46 -0.05
N SER A 468 0.72 22.53 0.32
CA SER A 468 0.54 22.87 1.73
C SER A 468 -0.31 21.82 2.44
N HIS A 469 -1.33 21.29 1.78
CA HIS A 469 -2.20 20.26 2.34
C HIS A 469 -1.46 18.94 2.60
N VAL A 470 -0.68 18.46 1.62
CA VAL A 470 0.18 17.26 1.73
C VAL A 470 1.21 17.42 2.84
N ARG A 471 1.84 18.59 3.00
CA ARG A 471 2.81 18.85 4.09
C ARG A 471 2.17 18.84 5.48
N SER A 472 0.87 19.09 5.57
CA SER A 472 0.12 19.10 6.84
C SER A 472 -0.36 17.71 7.30
N LYS A 473 -0.26 16.69 6.43
CA LYS A 473 -0.66 15.30 6.70
C LYS A 473 0.48 14.31 6.45
N VAL A 474 0.46 13.19 7.15
CA VAL A 474 1.26 12.03 6.77
C VAL A 474 0.52 11.32 5.63
N VAL A 475 1.08 11.34 4.42
CA VAL A 475 0.53 10.63 3.24
C VAL A 475 1.13 9.22 3.16
N PHE A 476 0.28 8.21 3.01
CA PHE A 476 0.66 6.80 3.15
C PHE A 476 0.88 6.07 1.82
N SER A 477 1.36 6.74 0.77
CA SER A 477 1.62 6.11 -0.54
C SER A 477 3.12 5.80 -0.76
N PRO A 478 3.49 4.66 -1.41
CA PRO A 478 4.86 4.43 -1.90
C PRO A 478 5.39 5.53 -2.84
N THR A 479 4.48 6.38 -3.34
CA THR A 479 4.77 7.52 -4.22
C THR A 479 5.00 8.82 -3.47
N TYR A 480 5.18 8.80 -2.14
CA TYR A 480 5.29 10.02 -1.32
C TYR A 480 6.34 11.02 -1.82
N SER A 481 7.50 10.54 -2.28
CA SER A 481 8.53 11.40 -2.88
C SER A 481 8.06 12.09 -4.16
N ASP A 482 7.24 11.42 -4.98
CA ASP A 482 6.67 11.95 -6.22
C ASP A 482 5.55 12.96 -5.93
N VAL A 483 4.80 12.71 -4.86
CA VAL A 483 3.64 13.50 -4.40
C VAL A 483 4.01 14.88 -3.83
N THR A 484 5.20 14.99 -3.24
CA THR A 484 5.70 16.27 -2.70
C THR A 484 6.28 17.18 -3.79
N GLN A 485 6.43 16.68 -5.01
CA GLN A 485 6.89 17.45 -6.16
C GLN A 485 5.71 18.19 -6.82
N PRO A 486 5.95 19.32 -7.51
CA PRO A 486 4.97 19.90 -8.42
C PRO A 486 4.50 18.86 -9.46
N ILE A 487 3.25 18.99 -9.92
CA ILE A 487 2.72 18.14 -11.00
C ILE A 487 3.71 18.18 -12.18
N TYR A 488 4.22 17.01 -12.56
CA TYR A 488 5.26 16.88 -13.58
C TYR A 488 4.80 15.98 -14.72
N GLN A 489 5.27 16.29 -15.93
CA GLN A 489 4.89 15.57 -17.15
C GLN A 489 5.84 14.40 -17.48
N SER A 490 6.97 14.26 -16.78
CA SER A 490 7.99 13.24 -17.07
C SER A 490 7.52 11.79 -16.94
N SER A 491 6.34 11.58 -16.36
CA SER A 491 5.68 10.28 -16.27
C SER A 491 4.84 9.94 -17.50
N ILE A 492 4.47 10.92 -18.33
CA ILE A 492 3.66 10.72 -19.54
C ILE A 492 4.58 10.22 -20.66
N LYS A 493 4.18 9.14 -21.34
CA LYS A 493 4.95 8.49 -22.42
C LYS A 493 6.34 8.00 -21.99
N ARG A 494 6.57 7.78 -20.69
CA ARG A 494 7.84 7.21 -20.20
C ARG A 494 8.07 5.82 -20.79
N TRP A 495 7.00 5.09 -21.10
CA TRP A 495 7.06 3.79 -21.76
C TRP A 495 7.81 3.81 -23.10
N GLU A 496 7.90 4.94 -23.81
CA GLU A 496 8.61 5.03 -25.08
C GLU A 496 10.11 4.72 -24.93
N ASN A 497 10.69 5.04 -23.78
CA ASN A 497 12.07 4.70 -23.43
C ASN A 497 12.30 3.18 -23.25
N TYR A 498 11.21 2.43 -23.04
CA TYR A 498 11.18 0.98 -22.83
C TYR A 498 10.37 0.26 -23.92
N ARG A 499 10.22 0.89 -25.10
CA ARG A 499 9.42 0.36 -26.21
C ARG A 499 9.85 -1.03 -26.62
N GLU A 500 11.16 -1.30 -26.67
CA GLU A 500 11.70 -2.61 -27.04
C GLU A 500 11.25 -3.72 -26.09
N GLN A 501 11.21 -3.44 -24.79
CA GLN A 501 10.79 -4.42 -23.77
C GLN A 501 9.28 -4.63 -23.76
N LEU A 502 8.50 -3.62 -24.15
CA LEU A 502 7.04 -3.68 -24.22
C LEU A 502 6.51 -4.21 -25.56
N ALA A 503 7.31 -4.16 -26.63
CA ALA A 503 6.94 -4.61 -27.97
C ALA A 503 6.29 -6.02 -28.01
N PRO A 504 6.76 -7.03 -27.25
CA PRO A 504 6.12 -8.36 -27.24
C PRO A 504 4.67 -8.38 -26.75
N PHE A 505 4.20 -7.32 -26.07
CA PHE A 505 2.89 -7.25 -25.46
C PHE A 505 1.94 -6.28 -26.18
N GLU A 506 2.38 -5.62 -27.27
CA GLU A 506 1.58 -4.60 -27.97
C GLU A 506 0.21 -5.13 -28.41
N GLU A 507 0.14 -6.30 -29.03
CA GLU A 507 -1.12 -6.91 -29.46
C GLU A 507 -2.08 -7.16 -28.29
N LYS A 508 -1.55 -7.59 -27.14
CA LYS A 508 -2.33 -7.86 -25.93
C LYS A 508 -2.86 -6.57 -25.29
N LEU A 509 -2.11 -5.47 -25.41
CA LEU A 509 -2.47 -4.18 -24.84
C LEU A 509 -3.34 -3.33 -25.77
N ALA A 510 -3.29 -3.58 -27.09
CA ALA A 510 -4.00 -2.80 -28.10
C ALA A 510 -5.50 -2.57 -27.80
N PRO A 511 -6.28 -3.57 -27.34
CA PRO A 511 -7.69 -3.35 -26.99
C PRO A 511 -7.87 -2.31 -25.88
N TYR A 512 -7.00 -2.29 -24.87
CA TYR A 512 -7.07 -1.36 -23.75
C TYR A 512 -6.57 0.03 -24.13
N VAL A 513 -5.51 0.11 -24.93
CA VAL A 513 -4.99 1.35 -25.49
C VAL A 513 -6.09 2.04 -26.30
N GLN A 514 -6.74 1.31 -27.22
CA GLN A 514 -7.85 1.82 -28.01
C GLN A 514 -9.06 2.19 -27.14
N GLN A 515 -9.49 1.30 -26.25
CA GLN A 515 -10.69 1.49 -25.43
C GLN A 515 -10.59 2.68 -24.48
N PHE A 516 -9.38 2.96 -23.97
CA PHE A 516 -9.14 4.08 -23.07
C PHE A 516 -8.64 5.33 -23.78
N GLY A 517 -8.35 5.28 -25.09
CA GLY A 517 -7.99 6.42 -25.94
C GLY A 517 -6.52 6.86 -25.85
N TYR A 518 -5.58 5.93 -25.96
CA TYR A 518 -4.12 6.16 -25.93
C TYR A 518 -3.40 5.72 -27.19
#